data_AF-A0A6L7CU10-F1
#
_entry.id   AF-A0A6L7CU10-F1
#
_cell.length_a   1.000
_cell.length_b   1.000
_cell.length_c   1.000
_cell.angle_alpha   90.00
_cell.angle_beta   90.00
_cell.angle_gamma   90.00
#
_symmetry.space_group_name_H-M   'P 1'
#
loop_
_entity.id
_entity.type
_entity.pdbx_description
1 polymer ?
#
loop_
_entity_poly.entity_id
_entity_poly.type
_entity_poly.pdbx_seq_one_letter_code
_entity_poly.pdbx_strand_id
1 'polypeptide(L)'
;QYTLLSDDLAALREWEPKIRKKLATLPELADVNSDQQDNGAEMNLVYDRDTMARLGIDVQAANSLLNNAFGQRQISTIYQPMNQYKVVMEVDPRYTQDISALEKMFVINNEGKAIPLSYFAKWQPANAPLSVNHQGLSAASTISFNLPTGKSLSDASAAIDRAMTQLGVPSTVRGSFAGTAQVFQETMNSQVILIIAAIATVYIVLGILYESYVHPLTILSTLPSAGVGALLALELFNAPFSLIALIGIMLLIG
;
A
#
# COMPACT_ATOMS: atom_id res chain seq x y z
N GLN A 1 -9.82 -3.70 1.37
CA GLN A 1 -8.45 -3.65 0.82
C GLN A 1 -7.47 -3.97 1.95
N TYR A 2 -6.31 -4.51 1.63
CA TYR A 2 -5.25 -4.83 2.58
C TYR A 2 -3.92 -4.30 2.06
N THR A 3 -3.30 -3.40 2.80
CA THR A 3 -2.08 -2.71 2.40
C THR A 3 -0.88 -3.26 3.17
N LEU A 4 0.14 -3.69 2.43
CA LEU A 4 1.44 -4.08 2.92
C LEU A 4 2.34 -2.84 2.98
N LEU A 5 2.98 -2.62 4.12
CA LEU A 5 3.84 -1.50 4.44
C LEU A 5 5.24 -1.99 4.78
N SER A 6 6.26 -1.31 4.27
CA SER A 6 7.67 -1.59 4.58
C SER A 6 8.51 -0.33 4.40
N ASP A 7 9.57 -0.21 5.17
CA ASP A 7 10.59 0.83 4.98
C ASP A 7 11.60 0.43 3.88
N ASP A 8 11.54 -0.82 3.41
CA ASP A 8 12.32 -1.34 2.29
C ASP A 8 11.43 -1.82 1.15
N LEU A 9 11.61 -1.21 -0.03
CA LEU A 9 10.89 -1.56 -1.25
C LEU A 9 11.27 -2.96 -1.75
N ALA A 10 12.51 -3.41 -1.56
CA ALA A 10 12.95 -4.74 -1.99
C ALA A 10 12.18 -5.83 -1.22
N ALA A 11 11.95 -5.63 0.08
CA ALA A 11 11.13 -6.52 0.88
C ALA A 11 9.68 -6.60 0.37
N LEU A 12 9.05 -5.48 -0.02
CA LEU A 12 7.71 -5.51 -0.61
C LEU A 12 7.68 -6.25 -1.95
N ARG A 13 8.69 -6.03 -2.81
CA ARG A 13 8.80 -6.74 -4.10
C ARG A 13 8.93 -8.25 -3.95
N GLU A 14 9.62 -8.70 -2.92
CA GLU A 14 9.78 -10.12 -2.65
C GLU A 14 8.50 -10.74 -2.06
N TRP A 15 7.87 -10.04 -1.11
CA TRP A 15 6.81 -10.63 -0.29
C TRP A 15 5.41 -10.41 -0.83
N GLU A 16 5.12 -9.27 -1.47
CA GLU A 16 3.79 -9.01 -2.03
C GLU A 16 3.34 -10.11 -2.99
N PRO A 17 4.16 -10.58 -3.96
CA PRO A 17 3.67 -11.58 -4.91
C PRO A 17 3.39 -12.93 -4.23
N LYS A 18 4.16 -13.28 -3.18
CA LYS A 18 3.97 -14.48 -2.38
C LYS A 18 2.68 -14.38 -1.55
N ILE A 19 2.46 -13.23 -0.90
CA ILE A 19 1.27 -12.95 -0.10
C ILE A 19 0.04 -12.94 -0.99
N ARG A 20 0.04 -12.18 -2.10
CA ARG A 20 -1.06 -12.12 -3.06
C ARG A 20 -1.44 -13.51 -3.57
N LYS A 21 -0.46 -14.32 -3.97
CA LYS A 21 -0.70 -15.71 -4.41
C LYS A 21 -1.34 -16.55 -3.31
N LYS A 22 -0.86 -16.44 -2.07
CA LYS A 22 -1.46 -17.17 -0.94
C LYS A 22 -2.88 -16.69 -0.66
N LEU A 23 -3.13 -15.38 -0.66
CA LEU A 23 -4.46 -14.81 -0.47
C LEU A 23 -5.44 -15.22 -1.57
N ALA A 24 -4.98 -15.31 -2.83
CA ALA A 24 -5.80 -15.79 -3.95
C ALA A 24 -6.24 -17.26 -3.81
N THR A 25 -5.62 -18.04 -2.92
CA THR A 25 -6.07 -19.43 -2.63
C THR A 25 -7.12 -19.53 -1.53
N LEU A 26 -7.43 -18.43 -0.82
CA LEU A 26 -8.36 -18.44 0.30
C LEU A 26 -9.81 -18.41 -0.20
N PRO A 27 -10.68 -19.35 0.22
CA PRO A 27 -12.09 -19.36 -0.17
C PRO A 27 -12.90 -18.21 0.43
N GLU A 28 -12.36 -17.49 1.42
CA GLU A 28 -12.95 -16.29 2.01
C GLU A 28 -12.73 -15.03 1.16
N LEU A 29 -11.89 -15.09 0.12
CA LEU A 29 -11.54 -13.96 -0.74
C LEU A 29 -11.90 -14.26 -2.20
N ALA A 30 -12.37 -13.25 -2.93
CA ALA A 30 -12.61 -13.28 -4.37
C ALA A 30 -11.85 -12.14 -5.06
N ASP A 31 -11.58 -12.28 -6.36
CA ASP A 31 -10.99 -11.25 -7.22
C ASP A 31 -9.76 -10.55 -6.61
N VAL A 32 -8.83 -11.33 -6.06
CA VAL A 32 -7.62 -10.81 -5.41
C VAL A 32 -6.70 -10.18 -6.47
N ASN A 33 -6.45 -8.88 -6.36
CA ASN A 33 -5.62 -8.11 -7.27
C ASN A 33 -4.67 -7.16 -6.50
N SER A 34 -3.68 -6.59 -7.17
CA SER A 34 -2.69 -5.69 -6.57
C SER A 34 -2.48 -4.43 -7.41
N ASP A 35 -2.14 -3.34 -6.72
CA ASP A 35 -1.75 -2.07 -7.32
C ASP A 35 -0.27 -2.05 -7.77
N GLN A 36 0.49 -3.09 -7.47
CA GLN A 36 1.91 -3.17 -7.79
C GLN A 36 2.15 -3.38 -9.29
N GLN A 37 2.95 -2.49 -9.88
CA GLN A 37 3.24 -2.46 -11.31
C GLN A 37 4.75 -2.56 -11.57
N ASP A 38 5.31 -3.76 -11.44
CA ASP A 38 6.76 -4.00 -11.52
C ASP A 38 7.24 -4.53 -12.89
N ASN A 39 6.36 -4.50 -13.90
CA ASN A 39 6.66 -4.99 -15.24
C ASN A 39 7.09 -3.88 -16.20
N GLY A 40 7.57 -2.74 -15.67
CA GLY A 40 8.18 -1.69 -16.50
C GLY A 40 9.48 -2.20 -17.10
N ALA A 41 9.64 -2.10 -18.42
CA ALA A 41 10.90 -2.42 -19.07
C ALA A 41 11.88 -1.25 -18.89
N GLU A 42 13.07 -1.54 -18.35
CA GLU A 42 14.16 -0.58 -18.20
C GLU A 42 15.46 -1.20 -18.72
N MET A 43 16.39 -0.36 -19.19
CA MET A 43 17.79 -0.75 -19.33
C MET A 43 18.57 -0.24 -18.12
N ASN A 44 18.98 -1.13 -17.23
CA ASN A 44 19.80 -0.75 -16.10
C ASN A 44 21.25 -0.53 -16.56
N LEU A 45 21.79 0.65 -16.29
CA LEU A 45 23.15 1.04 -16.67
C LEU A 45 24.03 1.15 -15.42
N VAL A 46 25.06 0.32 -15.34
CA VAL A 46 25.98 0.22 -14.18
C VAL A 46 27.35 0.75 -14.58
N TYR A 47 27.80 1.78 -13.86
CA TYR A 47 29.12 2.39 -14.06
C TYR A 47 30.21 1.69 -13.26
N ASP A 48 31.36 1.46 -13.90
CA ASP A 48 32.63 1.18 -13.23
C ASP A 48 33.29 2.51 -12.84
N ARG A 49 33.02 2.95 -11.61
CA ARG A 49 33.51 4.23 -11.09
C ARG A 49 35.05 4.27 -10.99
N ASP A 50 35.71 3.13 -10.76
CA ASP A 50 37.17 3.08 -10.67
C ASP A 50 37.81 3.31 -12.05
N THR A 51 37.21 2.72 -13.09
CA THR A 51 37.64 2.94 -14.48
C THR A 51 37.31 4.36 -14.94
N MET A 52 36.15 4.92 -14.58
CA MET A 52 35.84 6.33 -14.84
C MET A 52 36.86 7.29 -14.22
N ALA A 53 37.22 7.07 -12.95
CA ALA A 53 38.20 7.90 -12.25
C ALA A 53 39.58 7.87 -12.92
N ARG A 54 40.04 6.68 -13.33
CA ARG A 54 41.31 6.52 -14.06
C ARG A 54 41.32 7.20 -15.43
N LEU A 55 40.17 7.24 -16.10
CA LEU A 55 40.01 7.88 -17.41
C LEU A 55 39.73 9.38 -17.31
N GLY A 56 39.60 9.93 -16.10
CA GLY A 56 39.26 11.34 -15.88
C GLY A 56 37.85 11.69 -16.34
N ILE A 57 36.90 10.77 -16.16
CA ILE A 57 35.48 10.94 -16.54
C ILE A 57 34.65 11.14 -15.27
N ASP A 58 33.88 12.23 -15.24
CA ASP A 58 32.92 12.48 -14.17
C ASP A 58 31.59 11.75 -14.42
N VAL A 59 30.96 11.25 -13.36
CA VAL A 59 29.64 10.61 -13.40
C VAL A 59 28.58 11.59 -13.90
N GLN A 60 28.69 12.87 -13.53
CA GLN A 60 27.77 13.89 -14.01
C GLN A 60 27.86 14.09 -15.54
N ALA A 61 29.05 13.95 -16.12
CA ALA A 61 29.24 14.05 -17.57
C ALA A 61 28.55 12.88 -18.30
N ALA A 62 28.70 11.65 -17.80
CA ALA A 62 28.01 10.48 -18.33
C ALA A 62 26.48 10.59 -18.21
N ASN A 63 25.98 11.02 -17.04
CA ASN A 63 24.55 11.24 -16.82
C ASN A 63 24.00 12.35 -17.72
N SER A 64 24.77 13.42 -17.93
CA SER A 64 24.36 14.53 -18.81
C SER A 64 24.28 14.08 -20.26
N LEU A 65 25.20 13.23 -20.72
CA LEU A 65 25.13 12.63 -22.05
C LEU A 65 23.84 11.83 -22.23
N LEU A 66 23.53 10.92 -21.29
CA LEU A 66 22.32 10.09 -21.36
C LEU A 66 21.05 10.92 -21.27
N ASN A 67 21.02 11.94 -20.40
CA ASN A 67 19.87 12.84 -20.28
C ASN A 67 19.67 13.68 -21.54
N ASN A 68 20.75 14.14 -22.19
CA ASN A 68 20.65 14.88 -23.46
C ASN A 68 20.22 13.96 -24.63
N ALA A 69 20.57 12.67 -24.57
CA ALA A 69 20.29 11.74 -25.65
C ALA A 69 18.90 11.11 -25.56
N PHE A 70 18.49 10.66 -24.37
CA PHE A 70 17.23 9.94 -24.15
C PHE A 70 16.21 10.74 -23.34
N GLY A 71 16.63 11.83 -22.70
CA GLY A 71 15.73 12.74 -22.00
C GLY A 71 15.26 13.88 -22.90
N GLN A 72 14.01 14.28 -22.73
CA GLN A 72 13.48 15.51 -23.33
C GLN A 72 13.96 16.73 -22.56
N ARG A 73 15.24 17.06 -22.69
CA ARG A 73 15.84 18.15 -21.93
C ARG A 73 15.39 19.51 -22.47
N GLN A 74 14.57 20.21 -21.69
CA GLN A 74 14.24 21.61 -21.95
C GLN A 74 15.48 22.48 -21.69
N ILE A 75 15.97 23.15 -22.74
CA ILE A 75 17.17 24.01 -22.68
C ILE A 75 16.83 25.49 -22.60
N SER A 76 15.64 25.89 -23.06
CA SER A 76 15.21 27.28 -23.04
C SER A 76 13.68 27.39 -23.16
N THR A 77 13.16 28.59 -22.94
CA THR A 77 11.77 28.94 -23.21
C THR A 77 11.74 30.22 -24.02
N ILE A 78 11.04 30.18 -25.16
CA ILE A 78 10.78 31.35 -25.99
C ILE A 78 9.45 31.95 -25.54
N TYR A 79 9.49 33.21 -25.10
CA TYR A 79 8.31 33.93 -24.64
C TYR A 79 7.73 34.78 -25.78
N GLN A 80 6.42 34.68 -25.99
CA GLN A 80 5.61 35.53 -26.85
C GLN A 80 4.48 36.17 -26.03
N PRO A 81 3.84 37.27 -26.49
CA PRO A 81 2.85 38.01 -25.69
C PRO A 81 1.66 37.19 -25.17
N MET A 82 1.26 36.13 -25.88
CA MET A 82 0.14 35.25 -25.48
C MET A 82 0.56 33.80 -25.24
N ASN A 83 1.80 33.41 -25.58
CA ASN A 83 2.23 32.02 -25.63
C ASN A 83 3.68 31.86 -25.14
N GLN A 84 4.01 30.66 -24.65
CA GLN A 84 5.38 30.28 -24.32
C GLN A 84 5.70 28.94 -24.98
N TYR A 85 6.88 28.85 -25.59
CA TYR A 85 7.34 27.65 -26.30
C TYR A 85 8.58 27.09 -25.62
N LYS A 86 8.53 25.81 -25.24
CA LYS A 86 9.66 25.11 -24.65
C LYS A 86 10.59 24.64 -25.77
N VAL A 87 11.86 25.02 -25.70
CA VAL A 87 12.90 24.51 -26.59
C VAL A 87 13.50 23.28 -25.94
N VAL A 88 13.31 22.12 -26.58
CA VAL A 88 13.79 20.83 -26.10
C VAL A 88 14.91 20.36 -27.02
N MET A 89 16.03 19.96 -26.43
CA MET A 89 17.13 19.31 -27.13
C MET A 89 16.88 17.79 -27.09
N GLU A 90 16.98 17.14 -28.23
CA GLU A 90 16.82 15.69 -28.36
C GLU A 90 17.76 15.17 -29.46
N VAL A 91 18.18 13.92 -29.35
CA VAL A 91 18.86 13.19 -30.43
C VAL A 91 17.81 12.71 -31.44
N ASP A 92 18.15 12.68 -32.73
CA ASP A 92 17.24 12.18 -33.77
C ASP A 92 16.73 10.76 -33.40
N PRO A 93 15.40 10.53 -33.37
CA PRO A 93 14.80 9.29 -32.86
C PRO A 93 15.36 8.01 -33.49
N ARG A 94 15.88 8.08 -34.71
CA ARG A 94 16.51 6.94 -35.39
C ARG A 94 17.73 6.39 -34.65
N TYR A 95 18.36 7.20 -33.80
CA TYR A 95 19.51 6.81 -32.98
C TYR A 95 19.16 6.53 -31.51
N THR A 96 17.88 6.54 -31.11
CA THR A 96 17.46 6.29 -29.72
C THR A 96 16.48 5.13 -29.58
N GLN A 97 16.02 4.55 -30.70
CA GLN A 97 15.05 3.44 -30.72
C GLN A 97 15.61 2.08 -30.27
N ASP A 98 16.92 1.88 -30.39
CA ASP A 98 17.56 0.59 -30.10
C ASP A 98 18.73 0.77 -29.12
N ILE A 99 18.98 -0.29 -28.34
CA ILE A 99 20.03 -0.35 -27.34
C ILE A 99 21.43 -0.23 -27.92
N SER A 100 21.60 -0.61 -29.19
CA SER A 100 22.85 -0.43 -29.95
C SER A 100 23.28 1.04 -30.05
N ALA A 101 22.38 1.99 -29.76
CA ALA A 101 22.72 3.39 -29.61
C ALA A 101 23.77 3.64 -28.51
N LEU A 102 23.68 2.92 -27.38
CA LEU A 102 24.60 3.07 -26.25
C LEU A 102 26.05 2.73 -26.63
N GLU A 103 26.25 1.81 -27.57
CA GLU A 103 27.58 1.45 -28.09
C GLU A 103 28.23 2.59 -28.89
N LYS A 104 27.41 3.48 -29.45
CA LYS A 104 27.84 4.62 -30.27
C LYS A 104 28.00 5.90 -29.45
N MET A 105 27.80 5.84 -28.13
CA MET A 105 27.89 6.98 -27.24
C MET A 105 29.30 7.18 -26.72
N PHE A 106 29.76 8.43 -26.71
CA PHE A 106 31.08 8.82 -26.24
C PHE A 106 30.97 9.94 -25.21
N VAL A 107 31.73 9.83 -24.13
CA VAL A 107 31.92 10.89 -23.13
C VAL A 107 33.30 11.50 -23.33
N ILE A 108 33.37 12.83 -23.36
CA ILE A 108 34.63 13.55 -23.41
C ILE A 108 35.21 13.60 -21.99
N ASN A 109 36.43 13.12 -21.81
CA ASN A 109 37.12 13.17 -20.52
C ASN A 109 37.78 14.54 -20.26
N ASN A 110 38.36 14.72 -19.08
CA ASN A 110 39.05 15.96 -18.69
C ASN A 110 40.25 16.32 -19.57
N GLU A 111 40.80 15.37 -20.34
CA GLU A 111 41.88 15.59 -21.31
C GLU A 111 41.36 15.93 -22.72
N GLY A 112 40.04 16.03 -22.90
CA GLY A 112 39.41 16.30 -24.20
C GLY A 112 39.29 15.08 -25.12
N LYS A 113 39.59 13.88 -24.64
CA LYS A 113 39.50 12.64 -25.42
C LYS A 113 38.09 12.05 -25.35
N ALA A 114 37.58 11.58 -26.50
CA ALA A 114 36.32 10.86 -26.58
C ALA A 114 36.49 9.40 -26.16
N ILE A 115 35.83 9.00 -25.08
CA ILE A 115 35.87 7.64 -24.55
C ILE A 115 34.50 6.97 -24.76
N PRO A 116 34.44 5.77 -25.36
CA PRO A 116 33.18 5.04 -25.53
C PRO A 116 32.51 4.72 -24.19
N LEU A 117 31.19 4.84 -24.12
CA LEU A 117 30.41 4.51 -22.92
C LEU A 117 30.61 3.05 -22.48
N SER A 118 30.71 2.12 -23.43
CA SER A 118 30.96 0.69 -23.19
C SER A 118 32.28 0.38 -22.48
N TYR A 119 33.22 1.33 -22.45
CA TYR A 119 34.53 1.13 -21.82
C TYR A 119 34.48 1.21 -20.29
N PHE A 120 33.47 1.90 -19.75
CA PHE A 120 33.32 2.14 -18.30
C PHE A 120 31.89 1.96 -17.79
N ALA A 121 30.95 1.53 -18.65
CA ALA A 121 29.58 1.21 -18.28
C ALA A 121 29.17 -0.15 -18.86
N LYS A 122 28.36 -0.88 -18.11
CA LYS A 122 27.67 -2.09 -18.55
C LYS A 122 26.17 -1.86 -18.48
N TRP A 123 25.42 -2.49 -19.36
CA TRP A 123 23.98 -2.36 -19.36
C TRP A 123 23.28 -3.70 -19.60
N GLN A 124 22.15 -3.88 -18.94
CA GLN A 124 21.35 -5.08 -19.05
C GLN A 124 19.85 -4.76 -18.94
N PRO A 125 18.99 -5.47 -19.68
CA PRO A 125 17.55 -5.40 -19.47
C PRO A 125 17.20 -5.69 -18.02
N ALA A 126 16.33 -4.86 -17.46
CA ALA A 126 15.85 -4.97 -16.09
C ALA A 126 14.36 -4.61 -16.01
N ASN A 127 13.76 -4.95 -14.88
CA ASN A 127 12.39 -4.59 -14.56
C ASN A 127 12.39 -3.45 -13.55
N ALA A 128 11.57 -2.45 -13.81
CA ALA A 128 11.42 -1.26 -12.99
C ALA A 128 9.97 -1.10 -12.52
N PRO A 129 9.76 -0.56 -11.31
CA PRO A 129 8.43 -0.18 -10.86
C PRO A 129 7.94 0.99 -11.72
N LEU A 130 6.72 0.90 -12.25
CA LEU A 130 6.09 2.04 -12.92
C LEU A 130 5.60 3.09 -11.92
N SER A 131 5.25 2.65 -10.71
CA SER A 131 4.88 3.51 -9.59
C SER A 131 5.37 2.89 -8.28
N VAL A 132 5.75 3.74 -7.33
CA VAL A 132 6.01 3.34 -5.95
C VAL A 132 5.01 4.06 -5.07
N ASN A 133 4.01 3.33 -4.59
CA ASN A 133 2.99 3.88 -3.70
C ASN A 133 3.56 4.00 -2.29
N HIS A 134 3.09 5.00 -1.55
CA HIS A 134 3.50 5.26 -0.18
C HIS A 134 2.27 5.55 0.68
N GLN A 135 2.31 5.11 1.93
CA GLN A 135 1.30 5.45 2.94
C GLN A 135 2.02 5.92 4.20
N GLY A 136 1.84 7.20 4.53
CA GLY A 136 2.69 7.85 5.53
C GLY A 136 4.13 7.95 5.02
N LEU A 137 5.08 7.44 5.81
CA LEU A 137 6.51 7.46 5.51
C LEU A 137 7.03 6.13 4.93
N SER A 138 6.19 5.11 4.85
CA SER A 138 6.60 3.78 4.38
C SER A 138 6.13 3.53 2.94
N ALA A 139 6.89 2.74 2.20
CA ALA A 139 6.44 2.22 0.91
C ALA A 139 5.24 1.30 1.14
N ALA A 140 4.30 1.32 0.19
CA ALA A 140 3.03 0.63 0.30
C ALA A 140 2.72 -0.17 -0.96
N SER A 141 2.14 -1.35 -0.79
CA SER A 141 1.44 -2.07 -1.85
C SER A 141 0.08 -2.56 -1.35
N THR A 142 -0.97 -2.24 -2.11
CA THR A 142 -2.35 -2.52 -1.75
C THR A 142 -2.88 -3.71 -2.52
N ILE A 143 -3.22 -4.76 -1.77
CA ILE A 143 -3.96 -5.91 -2.26
C ILE A 143 -5.45 -5.62 -2.12
N SER A 144 -6.14 -5.57 -3.26
CA SER A 144 -7.59 -5.45 -3.34
C SER A 144 -8.22 -6.84 -3.43
N PHE A 145 -9.38 -7.01 -2.80
CA PHE A 145 -10.13 -8.26 -2.81
C PHE A 145 -11.62 -7.97 -2.61
N ASN A 146 -12.45 -8.88 -3.10
CA ASN A 146 -13.89 -8.93 -2.88
C ASN A 146 -14.23 -10.03 -1.87
N LEU A 147 -15.42 -9.92 -1.27
CA LEU A 147 -15.97 -10.94 -0.37
C LEU A 147 -16.93 -11.84 -1.16
N PRO A 148 -16.73 -13.16 -1.17
CA PRO A 148 -17.70 -14.11 -1.73
C PRO A 148 -19.05 -14.04 -1.01
N THR A 149 -20.12 -14.43 -1.70
CA THR A 149 -21.47 -14.50 -1.11
C THR A 149 -21.49 -15.38 0.15
N GLY A 150 -22.01 -14.84 1.26
CA GLY A 150 -22.11 -15.55 2.53
C GLY A 150 -20.83 -15.53 3.39
N LYS A 151 -19.79 -14.80 2.99
CA LYS A 151 -18.59 -14.57 3.81
C LYS A 151 -18.59 -13.17 4.40
N SER A 152 -18.23 -13.08 5.68
CA SER A 152 -18.10 -11.79 6.36
C SER A 152 -16.69 -11.21 6.19
N LEU A 153 -16.57 -9.90 6.36
CA LEU A 153 -15.27 -9.24 6.40
C LEU A 153 -14.41 -9.74 7.57
N SER A 154 -15.03 -10.12 8.70
CA SER A 154 -14.34 -10.69 9.86
C SER A 154 -13.71 -12.06 9.56
N ASP A 155 -14.39 -12.89 8.75
CA ASP A 155 -13.81 -14.18 8.31
C ASP A 155 -12.61 -13.95 7.40
N ALA A 156 -12.75 -12.99 6.47
CA ALA A 156 -11.68 -12.61 5.56
C ALA A 156 -10.47 -12.03 6.30
N SER A 157 -10.67 -11.16 7.30
CA SER A 157 -9.56 -10.59 8.07
C SER A 157 -8.82 -11.67 8.87
N ALA A 158 -9.56 -12.54 9.56
CA ALA A 158 -8.97 -13.67 10.29
C ALA A 158 -8.26 -14.68 9.37
N ALA A 159 -8.75 -14.88 8.15
CA ALA A 159 -8.08 -15.72 7.16
C ALA A 159 -6.78 -15.07 6.65
N ILE A 160 -6.78 -13.76 6.39
CA ILE A 160 -5.59 -13.00 5.98
C ILE A 160 -4.52 -13.05 7.07
N ASP A 161 -4.87 -12.77 8.33
CA ASP A 161 -3.91 -12.77 9.44
C ASP A 161 -3.28 -14.16 9.66
N ARG A 162 -4.10 -15.23 9.56
CA ARG A 162 -3.61 -16.61 9.60
C ARG A 162 -2.68 -16.90 8.43
N ALA A 163 -3.01 -16.46 7.21
CA ALA A 163 -2.19 -16.66 6.04
C ALA A 163 -0.83 -15.94 6.14
N MET A 164 -0.82 -14.70 6.65
CA MET A 164 0.41 -13.93 6.90
C MET A 164 1.32 -14.63 7.92
N THR A 165 0.72 -15.16 8.99
CA THR A 165 1.46 -15.91 10.03
C THR A 165 2.01 -17.23 9.50
N GLN A 166 1.21 -17.99 8.75
CA GLN A 166 1.64 -19.27 8.15
C GLN A 166 2.74 -19.10 7.10
N LEU A 167 2.71 -18.00 6.35
CA LEU A 167 3.72 -17.71 5.32
C LEU A 167 5.06 -17.25 5.95
N GLY A 168 5.07 -16.92 7.24
CA GLY A 168 6.29 -16.47 7.94
C GLY A 168 6.77 -15.11 7.45
N VAL A 169 5.84 -14.19 7.16
CA VAL A 169 6.18 -12.84 6.69
C VAL A 169 7.03 -12.13 7.76
N PRO A 170 8.19 -11.56 7.40
CA PRO A 170 9.05 -10.88 8.36
C PRO A 170 8.37 -9.62 8.92
N SER A 171 8.72 -9.24 10.14
CA SER A 171 8.16 -8.06 10.82
C SER A 171 8.48 -6.71 10.16
N THR A 172 9.38 -6.72 9.16
CA THR A 172 9.67 -5.57 8.29
C THR A 172 8.52 -5.28 7.31
N VAL A 173 7.75 -6.31 6.94
CA VAL A 173 6.56 -6.17 6.09
C VAL A 173 5.32 -6.27 6.98
N ARG A 174 4.68 -5.13 7.23
CA ARG A 174 3.48 -5.04 8.08
C ARG A 174 2.26 -4.94 7.21
N GLY A 175 1.21 -5.68 7.54
CA GLY A 175 -0.07 -5.53 6.88
C GLY A 175 -1.03 -4.68 7.68
N SER A 176 -1.81 -3.85 7.00
CA SER A 176 -2.89 -3.04 7.58
C SER A 176 -4.11 -3.09 6.68
N PHE A 177 -5.31 -3.18 7.27
CA PHE A 177 -6.54 -3.03 6.52
C PHE A 177 -6.74 -1.56 6.11
N ALA A 178 -7.21 -1.35 4.89
CA ALA A 178 -7.48 -0.03 4.33
C ALA A 178 -8.87 0.05 3.69
N GLY A 179 -9.40 1.27 3.60
CA GLY A 179 -10.71 1.57 3.01
C GLY A 179 -11.88 1.10 3.87
N THR A 180 -12.88 0.48 3.26
CA THR A 180 -14.09 0.00 3.96
C THR A 180 -13.78 -0.99 5.07
N ALA A 181 -12.73 -1.80 4.90
CA ALA A 181 -12.31 -2.77 5.90
C ALA A 181 -11.74 -2.09 7.16
N GLN A 182 -10.99 -1.01 6.98
CA GLN A 182 -10.47 -0.21 8.08
C GLN A 182 -11.61 0.44 8.87
N VAL A 183 -12.55 1.09 8.18
CA VAL A 183 -13.70 1.75 8.81
C VAL A 183 -14.54 0.74 9.61
N PHE A 184 -14.71 -0.48 9.10
CA PHE A 184 -15.38 -1.54 9.83
C PHE A 184 -14.64 -1.90 11.13
N GLN A 185 -13.32 -2.09 11.07
CA GLN A 185 -12.51 -2.42 12.24
C GLN A 185 -12.53 -1.29 13.29
N GLU A 186 -12.42 -0.04 12.85
CA GLU A 186 -12.52 1.15 13.71
C GLU A 186 -13.90 1.25 14.36
N THR A 187 -14.97 0.95 13.60
CA THR A 187 -16.34 0.92 14.10
C THR A 187 -16.53 -0.17 15.14
N MET A 188 -16.03 -1.39 14.91
CA MET A 188 -16.09 -2.49 15.87
C MET A 188 -15.39 -2.15 17.19
N ASN A 189 -14.19 -1.59 17.12
CA ASN A 189 -13.44 -1.17 18.32
C ASN A 189 -14.18 -0.05 19.07
N SER A 190 -14.74 0.92 18.35
CA SER A 190 -15.47 2.04 18.95
C SER A 190 -16.77 1.58 19.60
N GLN A 191 -17.47 0.59 19.03
CA GLN A 191 -18.69 0.03 19.61
C GLN A 191 -18.47 -0.57 20.99
N VAL A 192 -17.37 -1.33 21.20
CA VAL A 192 -17.06 -1.91 22.51
C VAL A 192 -16.88 -0.80 23.56
N ILE A 193 -16.17 0.27 23.22
CA ILE A 193 -15.97 1.42 24.11
C ILE A 193 -17.31 2.11 24.41
N LEU A 194 -18.15 2.30 23.39
CA LEU A 194 -19.47 2.92 23.55
C LEU A 194 -20.42 2.07 24.41
N ILE A 195 -20.40 0.74 24.28
CA ILE A 195 -21.18 -0.17 25.13
C ILE A 195 -20.74 -0.02 26.60
N ILE A 196 -19.44 -0.03 26.86
CA ILE A 196 -18.90 0.15 28.22
C ILE A 196 -19.30 1.53 28.77
N ALA A 197 -19.18 2.59 27.97
CA ALA A 197 -19.58 3.94 28.35
C ALA A 197 -21.10 4.05 28.61
N ALA A 198 -21.93 3.39 27.80
CA ALA A 198 -23.37 3.35 27.98
C ALA A 198 -23.77 2.62 29.26
N ILE A 199 -23.19 1.44 29.52
CA ILE A 199 -23.40 0.68 30.76
C ILE A 199 -22.98 1.52 31.98
N ALA A 200 -21.84 2.19 31.91
CA ALA A 200 -21.37 3.08 32.99
C ALA A 200 -22.32 4.28 33.20
N THR A 201 -22.83 4.87 32.12
CA THR A 201 -23.79 5.99 32.21
C THR A 201 -25.10 5.54 32.83
N VAL A 202 -25.65 4.40 32.39
CA VAL A 202 -26.88 3.81 32.94
C VAL A 202 -26.69 3.47 34.43
N TYR A 203 -25.53 2.91 34.80
CA TYR A 203 -25.17 2.65 36.19
C TYR A 203 -25.21 3.93 37.05
N ILE A 204 -24.63 5.04 36.56
CA ILE A 204 -24.61 6.31 37.28
C ILE A 204 -26.03 6.88 37.42
N VAL A 205 -26.82 6.89 36.34
CA VAL A 205 -28.19 7.42 36.35
C VAL A 205 -29.07 6.63 37.31
N LEU A 206 -29.03 5.30 37.24
CA LEU A 206 -29.75 4.43 38.18
C LEU A 206 -29.24 4.62 39.61
N GLY A 207 -27.93 4.76 39.81
CA GLY A 207 -27.34 4.96 41.13
C GLY A 207 -27.80 6.26 41.80
N ILE A 208 -27.92 7.34 41.02
CA ILE A 208 -28.49 8.62 41.48
C ILE A 208 -29.99 8.47 41.75
N LEU A 209 -30.73 7.80 40.87
CA LEU A 209 -32.20 7.71 40.95
C LEU A 209 -32.70 6.81 42.09
N TYR A 210 -31.97 5.72 42.38
CA TYR A 210 -32.29 4.78 43.47
C TYR A 210 -31.51 5.06 44.76
N GLU A 211 -30.65 6.09 44.77
CA GLU A 211 -29.78 6.48 45.90
C GLU A 211 -28.99 5.28 46.50
N SER A 212 -28.64 4.32 45.65
CA SER A 212 -28.06 3.04 46.06
C SER A 212 -27.08 2.53 45.01
N TYR A 213 -25.90 2.10 45.45
CA TYR A 213 -24.87 1.54 44.58
C TYR A 213 -25.16 0.08 44.18
N VAL A 214 -26.05 -0.61 44.89
CA VAL A 214 -26.29 -2.06 44.71
C VAL A 214 -27.43 -2.33 43.72
N HIS A 215 -28.53 -1.59 43.81
CA HIS A 215 -29.69 -1.79 42.93
C HIS A 215 -29.37 -1.66 41.42
N PRO A 216 -28.59 -0.66 40.97
CA PRO A 216 -28.19 -0.56 39.57
C PRO A 216 -27.47 -1.81 39.06
N LEU A 217 -26.63 -2.43 39.89
CA LEU A 217 -25.84 -3.60 39.51
C LEU A 217 -26.72 -4.84 39.32
N THR A 218 -27.78 -4.99 40.13
CA THR A 218 -28.76 -6.08 39.96
C THR A 218 -29.58 -5.95 38.69
N ILE A 219 -29.94 -4.73 38.27
CA ILE A 219 -30.64 -4.47 37.01
C ILE A 219 -29.69 -4.69 35.83
N LEU A 220 -28.46 -4.19 35.89
CA LEU A 220 -27.46 -4.42 34.85
C LEU A 220 -27.08 -5.91 34.69
N SER A 221 -27.27 -6.73 35.73
CA SER A 221 -27.06 -8.17 35.65
C SER A 221 -28.07 -8.90 34.74
N THR A 222 -29.18 -8.27 34.33
CA THR A 222 -30.13 -8.86 33.38
C THR A 222 -29.73 -8.60 31.92
N LEU A 223 -28.86 -7.62 31.67
CA LEU A 223 -28.35 -7.27 30.33
C LEU A 223 -27.71 -8.43 29.57
N PRO A 224 -26.86 -9.28 30.19
CA PRO A 224 -26.22 -10.37 29.46
C PRO A 224 -27.27 -11.36 28.91
N SER A 225 -28.34 -11.60 29.66
CA SER A 225 -29.42 -12.49 29.22
C SER A 225 -30.21 -11.89 28.04
N ALA A 226 -30.50 -10.58 28.07
CA ALA A 226 -31.13 -9.87 26.96
C ALA A 226 -30.25 -9.89 25.70
N GLY A 227 -28.95 -9.67 25.86
CA GLY A 227 -27.97 -9.74 24.78
C GLY A 227 -27.91 -11.13 24.12
N VAL A 228 -27.88 -12.21 24.92
CA VAL A 228 -27.88 -13.58 24.41
C VAL A 228 -29.16 -13.88 23.62
N GLY A 229 -30.33 -13.44 24.10
CA GLY A 229 -31.60 -13.60 23.37
C GLY A 229 -31.60 -12.88 22.02
N ALA A 230 -31.05 -11.67 21.97
CA ALA A 230 -30.94 -10.91 20.72
C ALA A 230 -29.93 -11.54 19.73
N LEU A 231 -28.80 -12.05 20.20
CA LEU A 231 -27.83 -12.77 19.36
C LEU A 231 -28.44 -14.05 18.78
N LEU A 232 -29.18 -14.82 19.59
CA LEU A 232 -29.93 -15.99 19.13
C LEU A 232 -30.96 -15.63 18.06
N ALA A 233 -31.65 -14.51 18.20
CA ALA A 233 -32.58 -14.04 17.17
C ALA A 233 -31.84 -13.71 15.86
N LEU A 234 -30.72 -12.99 15.92
CA LEU A 234 -29.93 -12.67 14.73
C LEU A 234 -29.43 -13.92 14.02
N GLU A 235 -28.98 -14.93 14.77
CA GLU A 235 -28.54 -16.22 14.24
C GLU A 235 -29.70 -16.97 13.58
N LEU A 236 -30.87 -17.04 14.22
CA LEU A 236 -32.06 -17.70 13.68
C LEU A 236 -32.54 -17.08 12.35
N PHE A 237 -32.39 -15.76 12.21
CA PHE A 237 -32.80 -15.01 11.02
C PHE A 237 -31.67 -14.81 9.99
N ASN A 238 -30.47 -15.39 10.21
CA ASN A 238 -29.27 -15.17 9.38
C ASN A 238 -28.97 -13.68 9.13
N ALA A 239 -29.23 -12.83 10.12
CA ALA A 239 -28.99 -11.40 10.03
C ALA A 239 -27.57 -11.07 10.53
N PRO A 240 -26.79 -10.25 9.83
CA PRO A 240 -25.46 -9.86 10.30
C PRO A 240 -25.57 -8.97 11.53
N PHE A 241 -24.62 -9.13 12.46
CA PHE A 241 -24.46 -8.18 13.56
C PHE A 241 -24.04 -6.82 12.99
N SER A 242 -24.95 -5.85 13.04
CA SER A 242 -24.80 -4.53 12.44
C SER A 242 -25.07 -3.42 13.46
N LEU A 243 -24.75 -2.17 13.11
CA LEU A 243 -25.09 -1.00 13.94
C LEU A 243 -26.59 -0.95 14.29
N ILE A 244 -27.45 -1.36 13.35
CA ILE A 244 -28.91 -1.40 13.54
C ILE A 244 -29.27 -2.45 14.59
N ALA A 245 -28.65 -3.64 14.52
CA ALA A 245 -28.85 -4.70 15.51
C ALA A 245 -28.40 -4.26 16.91
N LEU A 246 -27.28 -3.52 17.01
CA LEU A 246 -26.79 -2.96 18.26
C LEU A 246 -27.77 -1.96 18.88
N ILE A 247 -28.34 -1.04 18.07
CA ILE A 247 -29.35 -0.09 18.55
C ILE A 247 -30.59 -0.84 19.08
N GLY A 248 -31.02 -1.90 18.39
CA GLY A 248 -32.11 -2.76 18.85
C GLY A 248 -31.84 -3.43 20.19
N ILE A 249 -30.61 -3.95 20.40
CA ILE A 249 -30.18 -4.52 21.68
C ILE A 249 -30.19 -3.46 22.79
N MET A 250 -29.67 -2.26 22.51
CA MET A 250 -29.66 -1.15 23.47
C MET A 250 -31.08 -0.68 23.84
N LEU A 251 -32.03 -0.68 22.91
CA LEU A 251 -33.43 -0.37 23.18
C LEU A 251 -34.13 -1.44 24.01
N LEU A 252 -33.72 -2.71 23.87
CA LEU A 252 -34.28 -3.82 24.64
C LEU A 252 -33.83 -3.81 26.11
N ILE A 253 -32.74 -3.09 26.38
CA ILE A 253 -32.11 -2.91 27.68
C ILE A 253 -32.76 -1.77 28.48
N GLY A 254 -33.30 -0.76 27.79
CA GLY A 254 -33.86 0.47 28.38
C GLY A 254 -35.33 0.38 28.73
#